data_AF-Q6KF76-F1
#
_entry.id   AF-Q6KF76-F1
#
_cell.length_a   1.000
_cell.length_b   1.000
_cell.length_c   1.000
_cell.angle_alpha   90.00
_cell.angle_beta   90.00
_cell.angle_gamma   90.00
#
_symmetry.space_group_name_H-M   'P 1'
#
loop_
_entity.id
_entity.type
_entity.pdbx_description
1 polymer ?
#
loop_
_entity_poly.entity_id
_entity_poly.type
_entity_poly.pdbx_seq_one_letter_code
_entity_poly.pdbx_strand_id
1 'polypeptide(L)'
;PSNITYGNSTIDSKCYTPRADAFHIFRDAVTGDLPWPGLTFGLSILTLWYWCTDQVIVQRCLSGKNMSHVKAGCVMCGYLKLLPMFIIVMPGMISRILYTDVVACAVPEVCQQACGTSVGCTNIAYPKMVVELMPNGLRGLMLSVMLASLMSSLTSIFNSASTLFTMDIYTKIRKQP
;
A
#
# COMPACT_ATOMS: atom_id res chain seq x y z
N PRO A 1 13.91 2.34 -19.42
CA PRO A 1 15.15 1.84 -18.79
C PRO A 1 16.27 1.90 -19.82
N SER A 2 17.43 2.42 -19.41
CA SER A 2 18.61 2.62 -20.24
C SER A 2 19.30 1.30 -20.59
N ASN A 3 19.17 0.28 -19.74
CA ASN A 3 19.69 -1.07 -19.98
C ASN A 3 18.53 -2.09 -20.00
N ILE A 4 18.39 -2.79 -21.13
CA ILE A 4 17.30 -3.75 -21.40
C ILE A 4 17.83 -5.14 -21.76
N THR A 5 19.15 -5.32 -21.77
CA THR A 5 19.81 -6.59 -22.08
C THR A 5 20.23 -7.28 -20.79
N TYR A 6 19.86 -8.54 -20.65
CA TYR A 6 20.33 -9.42 -19.59
C TYR A 6 21.04 -10.62 -20.22
N GLY A 7 22.36 -10.68 -20.10
CA GLY A 7 23.19 -11.63 -20.84
C GLY A 7 22.92 -11.53 -22.36
N ASN A 8 22.52 -12.64 -22.98
CA ASN A 8 22.19 -12.71 -24.42
C ASN A 8 20.72 -12.40 -24.75
N SER A 9 19.88 -12.09 -23.77
CA SER A 9 18.44 -11.85 -23.99
C SER A 9 18.08 -10.37 -23.86
N THR A 10 17.28 -9.87 -24.80
CA THR A 10 16.64 -8.54 -24.73
C THR A 10 15.28 -8.68 -24.05
N ILE A 11 15.00 -7.84 -23.05
CA ILE A 11 13.71 -7.84 -22.36
C ILE A 11 12.67 -7.18 -23.26
N ASP A 12 11.52 -7.83 -23.41
CA ASP A 12 10.41 -7.33 -24.24
C ASP A 12 9.90 -5.96 -23.73
N SER A 13 9.53 -5.12 -24.69
CA SER A 13 8.99 -3.77 -24.46
C SER A 13 7.80 -3.76 -23.52
N LYS A 14 6.96 -4.80 -23.57
CA LYS A 14 5.78 -4.97 -22.71
C LYS A 14 6.10 -4.98 -21.21
N CYS A 15 7.31 -5.36 -20.81
CA CYS A 15 7.69 -5.45 -19.40
C CYS A 15 7.92 -4.07 -18.77
N TYR A 16 8.41 -3.09 -19.54
CA TYR A 16 8.79 -1.78 -19.00
C TYR A 16 7.88 -0.63 -19.45
N THR A 17 7.16 -0.75 -20.58
CA THR A 17 6.19 0.28 -20.99
C THR A 17 4.83 0.09 -20.29
N PRO A 18 4.11 1.17 -19.94
CA PRO A 18 2.72 1.07 -19.50
C PRO A 18 1.84 0.50 -20.63
N ARG A 19 0.89 -0.35 -20.27
CA ARG A 19 -0.05 -0.96 -21.23
C ARG A 19 -1.08 0.06 -21.72
N ALA A 20 -1.66 -0.20 -22.89
CA ALA A 20 -2.73 0.64 -23.44
C ALA A 20 -3.99 0.67 -22.55
N ASP A 21 -4.23 -0.39 -21.77
CA ASP A 21 -5.34 -0.50 -20.83
C ASP A 21 -5.00 -0.04 -19.40
N ALA A 22 -3.84 0.61 -19.18
CA ALA A 22 -3.36 0.96 -17.84
C ALA A 22 -4.32 1.87 -17.05
N PHE A 23 -5.14 2.69 -17.73
CA PHE A 23 -6.12 3.58 -17.11
C PHE A 23 -7.53 2.98 -17.00
N HIS A 24 -7.75 1.74 -17.43
CA HIS A 24 -9.02 1.04 -17.22
C HIS A 24 -9.04 0.40 -15.84
N ILE A 25 -9.99 0.83 -15.00
CA ILE A 25 -10.22 0.27 -13.66
C ILE A 25 -10.70 -1.18 -13.75
N PHE A 26 -11.64 -1.45 -14.67
CA PHE A 26 -12.11 -2.80 -14.96
C PHE A 26 -11.45 -3.30 -16.24
N ARG A 27 -10.55 -4.29 -16.10
CA ARG A 27 -9.89 -4.94 -17.24
C ARG A 27 -10.73 -6.10 -17.77
N ASP A 28 -10.30 -6.68 -18.87
CA ASP A 28 -10.95 -7.82 -19.50
C ASP A 28 -11.24 -8.96 -18.50
N ALA A 29 -12.38 -9.62 -18.67
CA ALA A 29 -12.89 -10.59 -17.71
C ALA A 29 -12.08 -11.90 -17.63
N VAL A 30 -11.35 -12.25 -18.70
CA VAL A 30 -10.73 -13.58 -18.86
C VAL A 30 -9.23 -13.48 -19.18
N THR A 31 -8.84 -12.52 -20.01
CA THR A 31 -7.47 -12.39 -20.53
C THR A 31 -6.62 -11.36 -19.79
N GLY A 32 -7.23 -10.53 -18.94
CA GLY A 32 -6.51 -9.56 -18.13
C GLY A 32 -5.83 -10.21 -16.92
N ASP A 33 -4.61 -9.77 -16.59
CA ASP A 33 -3.91 -10.19 -15.35
C ASP A 33 -4.73 -9.91 -14.08
N LEU A 34 -5.59 -8.91 -14.12
CA LEU A 34 -6.48 -8.46 -13.06
C LEU A 34 -7.92 -8.45 -13.58
N PRO A 35 -8.55 -9.62 -13.72
CA PRO A 35 -9.86 -9.72 -14.34
C PRO A 35 -10.92 -9.05 -13.46
N TRP A 36 -11.81 -8.26 -14.07
CA TRP A 36 -12.80 -7.48 -13.32
C TRP A 36 -13.71 -8.34 -12.41
N PRO A 37 -14.13 -9.58 -12.74
CA PRO A 37 -14.95 -10.36 -11.83
C PRO A 37 -14.19 -10.75 -10.56
N GLY A 38 -12.91 -11.13 -10.71
CA GLY A 38 -12.03 -11.41 -9.58
C GLY A 38 -11.80 -10.17 -8.72
N LEU A 39 -11.66 -9.01 -9.36
CA LEU A 39 -11.56 -7.71 -8.69
C LEU A 39 -12.83 -7.43 -7.87
N THR A 40 -14.02 -7.55 -8.44
CA THR A 40 -15.28 -7.19 -7.76
C THR A 40 -15.67 -8.18 -6.67
N PHE A 41 -15.62 -9.48 -6.96
CA PHE A 41 -16.06 -10.51 -6.00
C PHE A 41 -14.97 -10.89 -5.00
N GLY A 42 -13.71 -10.90 -5.41
CA GLY A 42 -12.58 -11.21 -4.53
C GLY A 42 -12.25 -10.05 -3.57
N LEU A 43 -12.09 -8.83 -4.08
CA LEU A 43 -11.73 -7.69 -3.23
C LEU A 43 -12.87 -7.25 -2.33
N SER A 44 -14.13 -7.45 -2.70
CA SER A 44 -15.25 -7.12 -1.80
C SER A 44 -15.22 -7.95 -0.53
N ILE A 45 -14.94 -9.25 -0.62
CA ILE A 45 -14.76 -10.14 0.54
C ILE A 45 -13.57 -9.69 1.40
N LEU A 46 -12.42 -9.42 0.77
CA LEU A 46 -11.23 -8.94 1.47
C LEU A 46 -11.49 -7.60 2.18
N THR A 47 -12.22 -6.71 1.52
CA THR A 47 -12.60 -5.39 2.04
C THR A 47 -13.51 -5.55 3.25
N LEU A 48 -14.53 -6.41 3.18
CA LEU A 48 -15.41 -6.70 4.31
C LEU A 48 -14.62 -7.27 5.49
N TRP A 49 -13.73 -8.23 5.26
CA TRP A 49 -12.87 -8.78 6.31
C TRP A 49 -12.02 -7.68 6.96
N TYR A 50 -11.36 -6.84 6.15
CA TYR A 50 -10.51 -5.76 6.67
C TYR A 50 -11.31 -4.72 7.47
N TRP A 51 -12.48 -4.29 7.01
CA TRP A 51 -13.24 -3.23 7.70
C TRP A 51 -14.10 -3.72 8.87
N CYS A 52 -14.53 -4.98 8.84
CA CYS A 52 -15.49 -5.51 9.81
C CYS A 52 -14.88 -6.52 10.79
N THR A 53 -13.75 -7.13 10.46
CA THR A 53 -13.13 -8.21 11.26
C THR A 53 -11.76 -7.85 11.78
N ASP A 54 -11.05 -6.91 11.15
CA ASP A 54 -9.76 -6.44 11.67
C ASP A 54 -9.94 -5.71 12.99
N GLN A 55 -9.32 -6.27 14.03
CA GLN A 55 -9.41 -5.77 15.40
C GLN A 55 -8.91 -4.33 15.53
N VAL A 56 -7.92 -3.91 14.74
CA VAL A 56 -7.40 -2.54 14.77
C VAL A 56 -8.49 -1.52 14.41
N ILE A 57 -9.35 -1.87 13.46
CA ILE A 57 -10.42 -0.98 12.97
C ILE A 57 -11.63 -1.07 13.88
N VAL A 58 -12.05 -2.29 14.24
CA VAL A 58 -13.22 -2.51 15.11
C VAL A 58 -13.03 -1.82 16.46
N GLN A 59 -11.82 -1.88 17.05
CA GLN A 59 -11.52 -1.21 18.32
C GLN A 59 -11.70 0.32 18.26
N ARG A 60 -11.37 0.96 17.13
CA ARG A 60 -11.57 2.41 16.95
C ARG A 60 -13.05 2.77 16.92
N CYS A 61 -13.88 1.92 16.31
CA CYS A 61 -15.33 2.09 16.32
C CYS A 61 -15.92 1.88 17.72
N LEU A 62 -15.45 0.88 18.46
CA LEU A 62 -15.90 0.58 19.83
C LEU A 62 -15.48 1.65 20.84
N SER A 63 -14.38 2.36 20.59
CA SER A 63 -13.91 3.46 21.42
C SER A 63 -14.67 4.78 21.18
N GLY A 64 -15.65 4.79 20.26
CA GLY A 64 -16.47 5.95 19.97
C GLY A 64 -17.49 6.25 21.07
N LYS A 65 -17.66 7.53 21.42
CA LYS A 65 -18.56 7.98 22.49
C LYS A 65 -20.03 7.59 22.27
N ASN A 66 -20.52 7.74 21.03
CA ASN A 66 -21.90 7.42 20.65
C ASN A 66 -21.94 6.80 19.25
N MET A 67 -22.99 6.03 18.95
CA MET A 67 -23.22 5.43 17.64
C MET A 67 -23.26 6.47 16.50
N SER A 68 -23.82 7.66 16.75
CA SER A 68 -23.85 8.74 15.74
C SER A 68 -22.45 9.25 15.39
N HIS A 69 -21.53 9.34 16.36
CA HIS A 69 -20.14 9.72 16.11
C HIS A 69 -19.40 8.64 15.31
N VAL A 70 -19.62 7.37 15.64
CA VAL A 70 -19.02 6.24 14.92
C VAL A 70 -19.48 6.24 13.46
N LYS A 71 -20.79 6.36 13.21
CA LYS A 71 -21.34 6.43 11.85
C LYS A 71 -20.77 7.62 11.06
N ALA A 72 -20.73 8.81 11.65
CA ALA A 72 -20.14 9.98 11.01
C ALA A 72 -18.64 9.79 10.71
N GLY A 73 -17.89 9.18 11.64
CA GLY A 73 -16.48 8.84 11.46
C GLY A 73 -16.25 7.84 10.33
N CYS A 74 -17.09 6.81 10.20
CA CYS A 74 -17.03 5.85 9.09
C CYS A 74 -17.28 6.52 7.73
N VAL A 75 -18.27 7.42 7.65
CA VAL A 75 -18.56 8.18 6.42
C VAL A 75 -17.38 9.10 6.06
N MET A 76 -16.84 9.83 7.03
CA MET A 76 -15.66 10.68 6.83
C MET A 76 -14.44 9.87 6.38
N CYS A 77 -14.21 8.69 6.97
CA CYS A 77 -13.16 7.77 6.54
C CYS A 77 -13.34 7.32 5.09
N GLY A 78 -14.58 7.06 4.67
CA GLY A 78 -14.92 6.76 3.27
C GLY A 78 -14.48 7.85 2.31
N TYR A 79 -14.78 9.11 2.61
CA TYR A 79 -14.35 10.25 1.79
C TYR A 79 -12.83 10.43 1.76
N LEU A 80 -12.15 10.30 2.91
CA LEU A 80 -10.70 10.46 2.99
C LEU A 80 -9.93 9.40 2.18
N LYS A 81 -10.49 8.19 2.00
CA LYS A 81 -9.89 7.12 1.18
C LYS A 81 -9.89 7.40 -0.32
N LEU A 82 -10.60 8.40 -0.79
CA LEU A 82 -10.49 8.84 -2.18
C LEU A 82 -9.14 9.55 -2.43
N LEU A 83 -8.53 10.14 -1.39
CA LEU A 83 -7.30 10.93 -1.52
C LEU A 83 -6.05 10.12 -1.90
N PRO A 84 -5.77 8.93 -1.32
CA PRO A 84 -4.62 8.11 -1.70
C PRO A 84 -4.47 7.85 -3.20
N MET A 85 -5.56 7.78 -3.96
CA MET A 85 -5.50 7.63 -5.41
C MET A 85 -4.72 8.78 -6.06
N PHE A 86 -4.98 10.01 -5.63
CA PHE A 86 -4.36 11.21 -6.20
C PHE A 86 -3.00 11.52 -5.58
N ILE A 87 -2.82 11.26 -4.28
CA ILE A 87 -1.62 11.67 -3.53
C ILE A 87 -0.54 10.58 -3.53
N ILE A 88 -0.91 9.31 -3.66
CA ILE A 88 0.03 8.18 -3.57
C ILE A 88 0.13 7.45 -4.91
N VAL A 89 -1.00 7.01 -5.48
CA VAL A 89 -0.98 6.17 -6.69
C VAL A 89 -0.50 6.96 -7.92
N MET A 90 -1.07 8.15 -8.15
CA MET A 90 -0.69 8.99 -9.30
C MET A 90 0.81 9.37 -9.27
N PRO A 91 1.39 9.89 -8.17
CA PRO A 91 2.83 10.10 -8.09
C PRO A 91 3.62 8.80 -8.28
N GLY A 92 3.17 7.68 -7.70
CA GLY A 92 3.82 6.39 -7.90
C GLY A 92 3.96 6.00 -9.38
N MET A 93 2.90 6.24 -10.18
CA MET A 93 2.95 6.01 -11.63
C MET A 93 3.89 6.99 -12.35
N ILE A 94 3.89 8.27 -11.98
CA ILE A 94 4.80 9.29 -12.52
C ILE A 94 6.26 8.90 -12.23
N SER A 95 6.56 8.40 -11.03
CA SER A 95 7.91 7.97 -10.64
C SER A 95 8.48 6.88 -11.56
N ARG A 96 7.61 6.02 -12.12
CA ARG A 96 8.01 4.93 -13.01
C ARG A 96 8.53 5.47 -14.35
N ILE A 97 8.03 6.62 -14.79
CA ILE A 97 8.45 7.30 -16.02
C ILE A 97 9.68 8.17 -15.77
N LEU A 98 9.74 8.84 -14.62
CA LEU A 98 10.84 9.74 -14.28
C LEU A 98 12.13 9.00 -13.89
N TYR A 99 12.01 7.86 -13.21
CA TYR A 99 13.14 7.08 -12.69
C TYR A 99 13.15 5.66 -13.27
N THR A 100 13.26 5.54 -14.59
CA THR A 100 13.12 4.23 -15.26
C THR A 100 14.20 3.22 -14.88
N ASP A 101 15.40 3.68 -14.55
CA ASP A 101 16.56 2.80 -14.30
C ASP A 101 16.58 2.25 -12.88
N VAL A 102 15.86 2.92 -11.99
CA VAL A 102 15.77 2.56 -10.58
C VAL A 102 14.42 1.92 -10.30
N VAL A 103 13.31 2.59 -10.61
CA VAL A 103 11.95 2.15 -10.25
C VAL A 103 11.35 1.19 -11.27
N ALA A 104 11.62 1.41 -12.57
CA ALA A 104 11.12 0.58 -13.67
C ALA A 104 12.18 -0.39 -14.21
N CYS A 105 13.17 -0.72 -13.40
CA CYS A 105 14.21 -1.66 -13.75
C CYS A 105 13.56 -3.02 -14.09
N ALA A 106 13.94 -3.58 -15.24
CA ALA A 106 13.48 -4.91 -15.67
C ALA A 106 14.60 -5.95 -15.58
N VAL A 107 15.85 -5.50 -15.53
CA VAL A 107 17.05 -6.35 -15.47
C VAL A 107 17.39 -6.64 -14.00
N PRO A 108 17.48 -7.93 -13.59
CA PRO A 108 17.71 -8.32 -12.19
C PRO A 108 18.98 -7.73 -11.57
N GLU A 109 20.09 -7.69 -12.30
CA GLU A 109 21.38 -7.14 -11.83
C GLU A 109 21.28 -5.64 -11.49
N VAL A 110 20.66 -4.88 -12.38
CA VAL A 110 20.45 -3.43 -12.20
C VAL A 110 19.51 -3.17 -11.02
N CYS A 111 18.42 -3.95 -10.92
CA CYS A 111 17.49 -3.85 -9.79
C CYS A 111 18.17 -4.19 -8.45
N GLN A 112 19.04 -5.22 -8.45
CA GLN A 112 19.75 -5.63 -7.26
C GLN A 112 20.76 -4.58 -6.79
N GLN A 113 21.47 -3.94 -7.72
CA GLN A 113 22.36 -2.82 -7.40
C GLN A 113 21.59 -1.60 -6.87
N ALA A 114 20.40 -1.32 -7.41
CA ALA A 114 19.62 -0.15 -7.04
C ALA A 114 18.86 -0.30 -5.71
N CYS A 115 18.30 -1.49 -5.42
CA CYS A 115 17.36 -1.68 -4.30
C CYS A 115 17.57 -2.97 -3.50
N GLY A 116 18.61 -3.75 -3.80
CA GLY A 116 18.88 -5.02 -3.10
C GLY A 116 17.87 -6.14 -3.39
N THR A 117 17.03 -5.99 -4.43
CA THR A 117 16.01 -6.97 -4.81
C THR A 117 16.04 -7.21 -6.32
N SER A 118 15.97 -8.47 -6.74
CA SER A 118 16.02 -8.88 -8.16
C SER A 118 14.66 -8.81 -8.86
N VAL A 119 13.56 -8.70 -8.11
CA VAL A 119 12.17 -8.78 -8.60
C VAL A 119 11.55 -7.41 -8.91
N GLY A 120 12.24 -6.32 -8.61
CA GLY A 120 11.81 -4.95 -8.94
C GLY A 120 11.77 -4.00 -7.74
N CYS A 121 11.82 -2.70 -8.05
CA CYS A 121 12.05 -1.61 -7.11
C CYS A 121 10.82 -0.71 -6.88
N THR A 122 9.61 -1.21 -7.12
CA THR A 122 8.39 -0.39 -7.08
C THR A 122 8.10 0.19 -5.69
N ASN A 123 8.53 -0.47 -4.61
CA ASN A 123 8.31 0.00 -3.23
C ASN A 123 9.05 1.29 -2.88
N ILE A 124 10.16 1.61 -3.57
CA ILE A 124 10.93 2.83 -3.32
C ILE A 124 10.48 4.02 -4.16
N ALA A 125 9.49 3.83 -5.04
CA ALA A 125 8.93 4.85 -5.93
C ALA A 125 8.58 6.17 -5.19
N TYR A 126 7.75 6.07 -4.16
CA TYR A 126 7.28 7.23 -3.40
C TYR A 126 8.40 7.89 -2.59
N PRO A 127 9.19 7.16 -1.77
CA PRO A 127 10.36 7.74 -1.08
C PRO A 127 11.36 8.41 -2.02
N LYS A 128 11.63 7.82 -3.19
CA LYS A 128 12.60 8.35 -4.16
C LYS A 128 12.15 9.72 -4.69
N MET A 129 10.87 9.88 -5.01
CA MET A 129 10.34 11.20 -5.41
C MET A 129 10.43 12.24 -4.29
N VAL A 130 10.09 11.86 -3.06
CA VAL A 130 10.16 12.76 -1.89
C VAL A 130 11.60 13.27 -1.69
N VAL A 131 12.58 12.39 -1.84
CA VAL A 131 13.99 12.70 -1.59
C VAL A 131 14.61 13.56 -2.70
N GLU A 132 14.27 13.29 -3.96
CA GLU A 132 14.91 13.93 -5.12
C GLU A 132 14.21 15.21 -5.58
N LEU A 133 12.89 15.34 -5.40
CA LEU A 133 12.11 16.46 -5.95
C LEU A 133 11.74 17.53 -4.92
N MET A 134 11.67 17.20 -3.63
CA MET A 134 11.21 18.17 -2.64
C MET A 134 12.34 19.12 -2.21
N PRO A 135 12.02 20.41 -1.95
CA PRO A 135 12.99 21.36 -1.45
C PRO A 135 13.49 20.98 -0.05
N ASN A 136 14.68 21.50 0.27
CA ASN A 136 15.26 21.41 1.60
C ASN A 136 14.26 21.97 2.65
N GLY A 137 14.15 21.29 3.79
CA GLY A 137 13.11 21.55 4.79
C GLY A 137 11.89 20.65 4.61
N LEU A 138 11.17 20.74 3.48
CA LEU A 138 9.98 19.91 3.23
C LEU A 138 10.33 18.41 3.12
N ARG A 139 11.49 18.10 2.55
CA ARG A 139 12.03 16.74 2.53
C ARG A 139 12.18 16.16 3.95
N GLY A 140 12.72 16.96 4.88
CA GLY A 140 12.87 16.54 6.28
C GLY A 140 11.52 16.31 6.95
N LEU A 141 10.59 17.25 6.76
CA LEU A 141 9.23 17.13 7.29
C LEU A 141 8.53 15.84 6.82
N MET A 142 8.61 15.54 5.52
CA MET A 142 7.98 14.34 4.96
C MET A 142 8.61 13.05 5.51
N LEU A 143 9.94 12.99 5.64
CA LEU A 143 10.60 11.83 6.24
C LEU A 143 10.19 11.62 7.71
N SER A 144 10.07 12.71 8.48
CA SER A 144 9.57 12.66 9.85
C SER A 144 8.11 12.18 9.93
N VAL A 145 7.23 12.68 9.06
CA VAL A 145 5.82 12.24 8.99
C VAL A 145 5.73 10.75 8.63
N MET A 146 6.56 10.28 7.70
CA MET A 146 6.62 8.86 7.35
C MET A 146 7.03 8.00 8.56
N LEU A 147 8.09 8.36 9.27
CA LEU A 147 8.50 7.64 10.48
C LEU A 147 7.42 7.68 11.59
N ALA A 148 6.78 8.84 11.80
CA ALA A 148 5.70 8.98 12.76
C ALA A 148 4.48 8.11 12.40
N SER A 149 4.12 8.05 11.12
CA SER A 149 3.02 7.21 10.62
C SER A 149 3.29 5.71 10.80
N LEU A 150 4.55 5.28 10.60
CA LEU A 150 4.98 3.90 10.85
C LEU A 150 4.88 3.55 12.32
N MET A 151 5.39 4.42 13.21
CA MET A 151 5.28 4.22 14.66
C MET A 151 3.82 4.17 15.12
N SER A 152 2.97 5.07 14.63
CA SER A 152 1.54 5.07 14.94
C SER A 152 0.85 3.75 14.52
N SER A 153 1.20 3.23 13.34
CA SER A 153 0.65 1.96 12.84
C SER A 153 1.12 0.78 13.70
N LEU A 154 2.41 0.72 14.04
CA LEU A 154 2.98 -0.31 14.91
C LEU A 154 2.35 -0.29 16.31
N THR A 155 2.20 0.88 16.92
CA THR A 155 1.53 1.03 18.21
C THR A 155 0.09 0.52 18.15
N SER A 156 -0.65 0.83 17.08
CA SER A 156 -2.02 0.36 16.91
C SER A 156 -2.09 -1.17 16.81
N ILE A 157 -1.19 -1.80 16.05
CA ILE A 157 -1.12 -3.27 15.92
C ILE A 157 -0.81 -3.92 17.25
N PHE A 158 0.20 -3.41 17.98
CA PHE A 158 0.56 -3.97 19.29
C PHE A 158 -0.54 -3.81 20.33
N ASN A 159 -1.25 -2.69 20.34
CA ASN A 159 -2.40 -2.50 21.23
C ASN A 159 -3.52 -3.50 20.94
N SER A 160 -3.84 -3.71 19.66
CA SER A 160 -4.87 -4.65 19.25
C SER A 160 -4.50 -6.10 19.56
N ALA A 161 -3.24 -6.49 19.32
CA ALA A 161 -2.72 -7.80 19.69
C ALA A 161 -2.72 -8.03 21.21
N SER A 162 -2.32 -7.02 21.99
CA SER A 162 -2.34 -7.08 23.45
C SER A 162 -3.77 -7.25 23.97
N THR A 163 -4.73 -6.51 23.43
CA THR A 163 -6.14 -6.64 23.83
C THR A 163 -6.70 -8.02 23.50
N LEU A 164 -6.41 -8.55 22.31
CA LEU A 164 -6.80 -9.90 21.90
C LEU A 164 -6.23 -10.93 22.89
N PHE A 165 -4.96 -10.79 23.25
CA PHE A 165 -4.34 -11.69 24.22
C PHE A 165 -4.96 -11.56 25.62
N THR A 166 -5.12 -10.35 26.15
CA THR A 166 -5.60 -10.15 27.52
C THR A 166 -7.08 -10.50 27.66
N MET A 167 -7.93 -10.09 26.71
CA MET A 167 -9.38 -10.22 26.82
C MET A 167 -9.90 -11.54 26.26
N ASP A 168 -9.29 -12.10 25.21
CA ASP A 168 -9.81 -13.30 24.55
C ASP A 168 -9.08 -14.59 24.95
N ILE A 169 -7.82 -14.50 25.38
CA ILE A 169 -7.00 -15.65 25.77
C ILE A 169 -6.83 -15.70 27.29
N TYR A 170 -6.24 -14.67 27.88
CA TYR A 170 -5.81 -14.68 29.28
C TYR A 170 -6.98 -14.82 30.27
N THR A 171 -8.08 -14.10 30.07
CA THR A 171 -9.31 -14.21 30.88
C THR A 171 -9.95 -15.59 30.82
N LYS A 172 -9.84 -16.32 29.69
CA LYS A 172 -10.41 -17.66 29.53
C LYS A 172 -9.52 -18.75 30.11
N ILE A 173 -8.20 -18.58 30.04
CA ILE A 173 -7.24 -19.55 30.57
C ILE A 173 -7.12 -19.41 32.10
N ARG A 174 -7.19 -18.18 32.62
CA ARG A 174 -7.15 -17.95 34.07
C ARG A 174 -8.47 -18.36 34.69
N LYS A 175 -8.47 -19.44 35.48
CA LYS A 175 -9.60 -19.76 36.38
C LYS A 175 -9.85 -18.54 37.28
N GLN A 176 -11.05 -17.96 37.18
CA GLN A 176 -11.51 -16.94 38.12
C GLN A 176 -11.40 -17.53 39.54
N PRO A 177 -10.82 -16.81 40.53
CA PRO A 177 -11.03 -17.17 41.93
C PRO A 177 -12.50 -17.02 42.31
#